data_AF-A0AAU1KEH3-F1
#
_entry.id   AF-A0AAU1KEH3-F1
#
_cell.length_a   1.000
_cell.length_b   1.000
_cell.length_c   1.000
_cell.angle_alpha   90.00
_cell.angle_beta   90.00
_cell.angle_gamma   90.00
#
_symmetry.space_group_name_H-M   'P 1'
#
loop_
_entity.id
_entity.type
_entity.pdbx_description
1 polymer ?
#
loop_
_entity_poly.entity_id
_entity_poly.type
_entity_poly.pdbx_seq_one_letter_code
_entity_poly.pdbx_strand_id
1 'polypeptide(L)'
;MKADQAELVTSFPDGSIGITIKYGKSYEDTWAVFRGSVRQVRELLCDYFGFECKDVTSLSLSDLVVNATSLAHGKGNIASILDARIIPDDTATAAPADDPWAAASAVPSQPQTDNGSAWILGEIEKQTSVADLQKLWAANQSHFADPAVMTAYKARGRALKTG
;
A
#
# COMPACT_ATOMS: atom_id res chain seq x y z
N MET A 1 17.19 15.63 15.44
CA MET A 1 16.41 15.17 14.27
C MET A 1 17.06 15.72 13.02
N LYS A 2 17.76 14.89 12.24
CA LYS A 2 18.22 15.26 10.91
C LYS A 2 17.30 14.58 9.90
N ALA A 3 16.85 15.36 8.93
CA ALA A 3 15.84 14.98 7.96
C ALA A 3 16.24 13.70 7.22
N ASP A 4 15.31 12.75 7.24
CA ASP A 4 15.28 11.53 6.43
C ASP A 4 14.97 11.97 4.98
N GLN A 5 15.94 12.62 4.34
CA GLN A 5 15.79 13.05 2.96
C GLN A 5 16.23 11.90 2.08
N ALA A 6 15.26 11.27 1.41
CA ALA A 6 15.50 10.78 0.07
C ALA A 6 16.24 11.91 -0.66
N GLU A 7 17.50 11.68 -1.06
CA GLU A 7 18.26 12.67 -1.81
C GLU A 7 17.46 13.00 -3.07
N LEU A 8 16.85 14.19 -3.06
CA LEU A 8 16.10 14.71 -4.18
C LEU A 8 17.08 14.84 -5.33
N VAL A 9 16.96 13.94 -6.31
CA VAL A 9 17.38 14.07 -7.70
C VAL A 9 18.67 14.89 -7.86
N THR A 10 19.83 14.23 -7.86
CA THR A 10 21.10 14.92 -8.13
C THR A 10 21.21 15.19 -9.63
N SER A 11 21.23 16.45 -10.05
CA SER A 11 21.54 16.81 -11.43
C SER A 11 23.06 16.80 -11.66
N PHE A 12 23.51 16.16 -12.73
CA PHE A 12 24.92 16.06 -13.08
C PHE A 12 25.31 17.03 -14.21
N PRO A 13 26.62 17.32 -14.40
CA PRO A 13 27.09 18.26 -15.42
C PRO A 13 26.73 17.89 -16.86
N ASP A 14 26.44 16.60 -17.10
CA ASP A 14 25.98 16.04 -18.37
C ASP A 14 24.46 16.18 -18.59
N GLY A 15 23.75 16.84 -17.67
CA GLY A 15 22.29 16.99 -17.70
C GLY A 15 21.52 15.74 -17.29
N SER A 16 22.20 14.67 -16.87
CA SER A 16 21.57 13.49 -16.28
C SER A 16 21.13 13.75 -14.85
N ILE A 17 20.20 12.93 -14.38
CA ILE A 17 19.75 12.91 -12.99
C ILE A 17 20.15 11.60 -12.32
N GLY A 18 20.37 11.65 -11.00
CA GLY A 18 20.63 10.51 -10.13
C GLY A 18 19.53 10.37 -9.08
N ILE A 19 19.04 9.15 -8.87
CA ILE A 19 18.07 8.82 -7.83
C ILE A 19 18.59 7.63 -7.04
N THR A 20 18.66 7.78 -5.72
CA THR A 20 19.02 6.71 -4.78
C THR A 20 17.81 6.33 -3.96
N ILE A 21 17.46 5.03 -3.95
CA ILE A 21 16.36 4.49 -3.15
C ILE A 21 16.93 3.48 -2.15
N LYS A 22 16.84 3.80 -0.85
CA LYS A 22 17.23 2.91 0.23
C LYS A 22 16.06 2.01 0.65
N TYR A 23 16.36 0.78 1.03
CA TYR A 23 15.35 -0.18 1.50
C TYR A 23 15.17 -0.16 3.02
N GLY A 24 16.08 0.51 3.74
CA GLY A 24 16.02 0.70 5.18
C GLY A 24 16.77 1.97 5.62
N LYS A 25 16.96 2.10 6.94
CA LYS A 25 17.47 3.32 7.59
C LYS A 25 18.98 3.26 7.88
N SER A 26 19.57 2.08 7.90
CA SER A 26 20.96 1.82 8.25
C SER A 26 21.86 1.99 7.04
N TYR A 27 23.16 2.22 7.29
CA TYR A 27 24.17 2.24 6.24
C TYR A 27 24.44 0.86 5.63
N GLU A 28 24.12 -0.20 6.36
CA GLU A 28 24.28 -1.58 5.91
C GLU A 28 23.05 -2.09 5.12
N ASP A 29 21.95 -1.32 5.13
CA ASP A 29 20.74 -1.71 4.41
C ASP A 29 20.96 -1.59 2.91
N THR A 30 20.33 -2.44 2.12
CA THR A 30 20.46 -2.40 0.66
C THR A 30 19.89 -1.11 0.08
N TRP A 31 20.44 -0.67 -1.05
CA TRP A 31 19.92 0.45 -1.85
C TRP A 31 20.10 0.20 -3.34
N ALA A 32 19.30 0.89 -4.14
CA ALA A 32 19.42 0.94 -5.59
C ALA A 32 19.71 2.38 -6.04
N VAL A 33 20.52 2.52 -7.09
CA VAL A 33 20.86 3.82 -7.69
C VAL A 33 20.52 3.80 -9.17
N PHE A 34 19.80 4.82 -9.62
CA PHE A 34 19.38 5.00 -11.01
C PHE A 34 19.98 6.29 -11.54
N ARG A 35 20.55 6.24 -12.75
CA ARG A 35 21.13 7.42 -13.40
C ARG A 35 20.80 7.45 -14.87
N GLY A 36 20.46 8.64 -15.37
CA GLY A 36 20.20 8.88 -16.79
C GLY A 36 19.40 10.15 -17.02
N SER A 37 18.86 10.31 -18.22
CA SER A 37 17.83 11.32 -18.46
C SER A 37 16.57 11.03 -17.63
N VAL A 38 15.72 12.04 -17.44
CA VAL A 38 14.41 11.90 -16.77
C VAL A 38 13.59 10.73 -17.36
N ARG A 39 13.61 10.57 -18.69
CA ARG A 39 12.88 9.50 -19.37
C ARG A 39 13.48 8.13 -19.07
N GLN A 40 14.80 8.00 -19.16
CA GLN A 40 15.50 6.75 -18.86
C GLN A 40 15.32 6.34 -17.40
N VAL A 41 15.43 7.28 -16.45
CA VAL A 41 15.22 6.98 -15.03
C VAL A 41 13.79 6.53 -14.75
N ARG A 42 12.79 7.08 -15.42
CA ARG A 42 11.41 6.59 -15.33
C ARG A 42 11.30 5.14 -15.82
N GLU A 43 11.83 4.84 -17.01
CA GLU A 43 11.82 3.49 -17.58
C GLU A 43 12.51 2.49 -16.65
N LEU A 44 13.68 2.86 -16.11
CA LEU A 44 14.43 2.05 -15.15
C LEU A 44 13.65 1.80 -13.85
N LEU A 45 12.96 2.81 -13.32
CA LEU A 45 12.13 2.66 -12.12
C LEU A 45 10.94 1.73 -12.36
N CYS A 46 10.28 1.83 -13.52
CA CYS A 46 9.20 0.92 -13.87
C CYS A 46 9.68 -0.53 -13.92
N ASP A 47 10.74 -0.79 -14.68
CA ASP A 47 11.29 -2.13 -14.87
C ASP A 47 11.78 -2.73 -13.54
N TYR A 48 12.62 -1.99 -12.81
CA TYR A 48 13.23 -2.47 -11.58
C TYR A 48 12.23 -2.75 -10.45
N PHE A 49 11.18 -1.93 -10.32
CA PHE A 49 10.16 -2.10 -9.28
C PHE A 49 8.94 -2.90 -9.72
N GLY A 50 8.85 -3.27 -11.00
CA GLY A 50 7.73 -4.03 -11.57
C GLY A 50 6.46 -3.20 -11.77
N PHE A 51 6.58 -1.89 -12.02
CA PHE A 51 5.44 -1.06 -12.39
C PHE A 51 5.17 -1.18 -13.88
N GLU A 52 3.91 -1.39 -14.24
CA GLU A 52 3.45 -1.22 -15.61
C GLU A 52 3.58 0.24 -16.03
N CYS A 53 4.58 0.53 -16.87
CA CYS A 53 4.95 1.91 -17.17
C CYS A 53 3.81 2.71 -17.85
N LYS A 54 2.89 2.01 -18.54
CA LYS A 54 1.64 2.56 -19.09
C LYS A 54 0.69 3.09 -17.99
N ASP A 55 0.64 2.42 -16.84
CA ASP A 55 -0.31 2.69 -15.76
C ASP A 55 0.17 3.84 -14.84
N VAL A 56 1.44 4.23 -14.97
CA VAL A 56 2.07 5.34 -14.21
C VAL A 56 2.46 6.55 -15.07
N THR A 57 1.97 6.61 -16.31
CA THR A 57 2.26 7.72 -17.25
C THR A 57 1.72 9.07 -16.78
N SER A 58 0.66 9.09 -15.99
CA SER A 58 0.08 10.30 -15.40
C SER A 58 0.85 10.82 -14.19
N LEU A 59 1.70 9.99 -13.58
CA LEU A 59 2.48 10.38 -12.41
C LEU A 59 3.68 11.23 -12.80
N SER A 60 3.96 12.27 -12.01
CA SER A 60 5.24 12.97 -12.09
C SER A 60 6.39 12.02 -11.73
N LEU A 61 7.64 12.37 -12.11
CA LEU A 61 8.78 11.53 -11.74
C LEU A 61 8.96 11.50 -10.21
N SER A 62 8.69 12.61 -9.52
CA SER A 62 8.72 12.65 -8.05
C SER A 62 7.72 11.70 -7.41
N ASP A 63 6.49 11.62 -7.92
CA ASP A 63 5.48 10.70 -7.36
C ASP A 63 5.87 9.24 -7.60
N LEU A 64 6.41 8.94 -8.80
CA LEU A 64 6.93 7.61 -9.10
C LEU A 64 8.06 7.21 -8.13
N VAL A 65 8.95 8.14 -7.79
CA VAL A 65 10.04 7.90 -6.83
C VAL A 65 9.51 7.65 -5.42
N VAL A 66 8.46 8.37 -4.99
CA VAL A 66 7.79 8.13 -3.70
C VAL A 66 7.16 6.75 -3.66
N ASN A 67 6.48 6.35 -4.73
CA ASN A 67 5.88 5.00 -4.85
C ASN A 67 6.96 3.91 -4.80
N ALA A 68 8.04 4.08 -5.56
CA ALA A 68 9.19 3.16 -5.57
C ALA A 68 9.84 3.05 -4.17
N THR A 69 10.01 4.17 -3.48
CA THR A 69 10.59 4.21 -2.13
C THR A 69 9.69 3.51 -1.11
N SER A 70 8.37 3.72 -1.19
CA SER A 70 7.40 3.05 -0.31
C SER A 70 7.43 1.53 -0.51
N LEU A 71 7.52 1.08 -1.77
CA LEU A 71 7.66 -0.34 -2.10
C LEU A 71 8.99 -0.91 -1.58
N ALA A 72 10.09 -0.19 -1.73
CA ALA A 72 11.41 -0.60 -1.23
C ALA A 72 11.40 -0.80 0.29
N HIS A 73 10.89 0.18 1.05
CA HIS A 73 10.75 0.08 2.51
C HIS A 73 9.82 -1.06 2.92
N GLY A 74 8.70 -1.25 2.22
CA GLY A 74 7.79 -2.37 2.47
C GLY A 74 8.50 -3.72 2.33
N LYS A 75 9.23 -3.92 1.22
CA LYS A 75 10.01 -5.13 0.96
C LYS A 75 11.12 -5.33 2.02
N GLY A 76 11.88 -4.29 2.33
CA GLY A 76 12.96 -4.34 3.33
C GLY A 76 12.47 -4.68 4.73
N ASN A 77 11.34 -4.10 5.15
CA ASN A 77 10.74 -4.38 6.45
C ASN A 77 10.22 -5.83 6.55
N ILE A 78 9.53 -6.32 5.53
CA ILE A 78 9.03 -7.70 5.51
C ILE A 78 10.18 -8.70 5.57
N ALA A 79 11.22 -8.50 4.74
CA ALA A 79 12.38 -9.37 4.72
C ALA A 79 13.12 -9.39 6.08
N SER A 80 13.36 -8.21 6.67
CA SER A 80 14.11 -8.09 7.93
C SER A 80 13.34 -8.56 9.16
N ILE A 81 12.04 -8.30 9.25
CA ILE A 81 11.23 -8.64 10.43
C ILE A 81 10.86 -10.12 10.45
N LEU A 82 10.57 -10.70 9.30
CA LEU A 82 10.00 -12.05 9.20
C LEU A 82 10.99 -13.10 8.66
N ASP A 83 12.25 -12.72 8.42
CA ASP A 83 13.23 -13.53 7.69
C ASP A 83 12.66 -14.05 6.35
N ALA A 84 11.82 -13.21 5.73
CA ALA A 84 11.09 -13.56 4.53
C ALA A 84 11.96 -13.39 3.29
N ARG A 85 11.77 -14.28 2.32
CA ARG A 85 12.43 -14.22 1.00
C ARG A 85 11.40 -13.95 -0.10
N ILE A 86 11.79 -13.14 -1.08
CA ILE A 86 10.97 -12.89 -2.27
C ILE A 86 11.06 -14.14 -3.16
N ILE A 87 9.90 -14.70 -3.53
CA ILE A 87 9.79 -15.77 -4.52
C ILE A 87 9.19 -15.15 -5.79
N PRO A 88 9.79 -15.37 -6.98
CA PRO A 88 9.20 -14.94 -8.23
C PRO A 88 7.82 -15.57 -8.41
N ASP A 89 6.86 -14.78 -8.89
CA ASP A 89 5.57 -15.32 -9.31
C ASP A 89 5.76 -15.90 -10.72
N ASP A 90 6.13 -17.18 -10.81
CA ASP A 90 6.02 -17.91 -12.06
C ASP A 90 4.52 -18.02 -12.36
N THR A 91 4.08 -17.29 -13.37
CA THR A 91 2.72 -17.22 -13.92
C THR A 91 1.76 -18.31 -13.43
N ALA A 92 0.73 -17.89 -12.70
CA ALA A 92 -0.46 -18.66 -12.34
C ALA A 92 -0.18 -20.10 -11.88
N THR A 93 0.20 -20.24 -10.61
CA THR A 93 -0.06 -21.51 -9.91
C THR A 93 -1.56 -21.76 -9.98
N ALA A 94 -1.97 -22.72 -10.82
CA ALA A 94 -3.34 -23.21 -10.80
C ALA A 94 -3.65 -23.60 -9.36
N ALA A 95 -4.66 -22.93 -8.77
CA ALA A 95 -5.06 -23.19 -7.39
C ALA A 95 -5.26 -24.71 -7.22
N PRO A 96 -4.70 -25.34 -6.18
CA PRO A 96 -5.01 -26.71 -5.85
C PRO A 96 -6.53 -26.85 -5.76
N ALA A 97 -7.11 -27.81 -6.48
CA ALA A 97 -8.57 -27.94 -6.62
C ALA A 97 -9.31 -28.17 -5.28
N ASP A 98 -8.58 -28.46 -4.20
CA ASP A 98 -9.09 -28.78 -2.86
C ASP A 98 -8.40 -27.97 -1.74
N ASP A 99 -8.10 -26.68 -1.95
CA ASP A 99 -7.67 -25.83 -0.84
C ASP A 99 -8.89 -25.37 0.01
N PRO A 100 -9.02 -25.81 1.28
CA PRO A 100 -10.10 -25.36 2.18
C PRO A 100 -10.05 -23.84 2.47
N TRP A 101 -8.97 -23.15 2.12
CA TRP A 101 -8.83 -21.69 2.19
C TRP A 101 -9.18 -20.94 0.90
N ALA A 102 -9.41 -21.63 -0.23
CA ALA A 102 -9.72 -20.98 -1.51
C ALA A 102 -10.99 -20.10 -1.44
N ALA A 103 -11.95 -20.46 -0.59
CA ALA A 103 -13.17 -19.68 -0.36
C ALA A 103 -12.92 -18.34 0.35
N ALA A 104 -11.78 -18.16 1.03
CA ALA A 104 -11.43 -16.91 1.72
C ALA A 104 -10.68 -15.93 0.80
N SER A 105 -10.00 -16.41 -0.23
CA SER A 105 -9.21 -15.59 -1.16
C SER A 105 -10.03 -15.02 -2.32
N ALA A 106 -11.23 -15.55 -2.58
CA ALA A 106 -12.18 -14.99 -3.52
C ALA A 106 -13.00 -13.86 -2.88
N VAL A 107 -12.34 -12.78 -2.47
CA VAL A 107 -13.05 -11.50 -2.29
C VAL A 107 -13.20 -10.91 -3.69
N PRO A 108 -14.42 -10.76 -4.23
CA PRO A 108 -14.60 -10.04 -5.49
C PRO A 108 -13.97 -8.66 -5.32
N SER A 109 -13.15 -8.23 -6.27
CA SER A 109 -12.67 -6.86 -6.34
C SER A 109 -13.89 -5.94 -6.30
N GLN A 110 -14.20 -5.42 -5.11
CA GLN A 110 -15.29 -4.46 -4.98
C GLN A 110 -14.86 -3.20 -5.73
N PRO A 111 -15.76 -2.58 -6.50
CA PRO A 111 -15.46 -1.35 -7.21
C PRO A 111 -14.91 -0.34 -6.20
N GLN A 112 -13.71 0.15 -6.49
CA GLN A 112 -13.05 1.22 -5.78
C GLN A 112 -14.00 2.40 -5.75
N THR A 113 -14.71 2.54 -4.64
CA THR A 113 -15.54 3.71 -4.37
C THR A 113 -14.60 4.73 -3.77
N ASP A 114 -14.55 5.92 -4.36
CA ASP A 114 -13.75 7.09 -3.92
C ASP A 114 -14.03 7.56 -2.47
N ASN A 115 -14.82 6.82 -1.70
CA ASN A 115 -15.02 7.05 -0.29
C ASN A 115 -13.91 6.34 0.48
N GLY A 116 -12.93 7.10 0.98
CA GLY A 116 -11.90 6.62 1.91
C GLY A 116 -12.45 5.99 3.21
N SER A 117 -13.78 6.01 3.38
CA SER A 117 -14.53 5.39 4.47
C SER A 117 -15.34 4.14 4.03
N ALA A 118 -15.22 3.68 2.79
CA ALA A 118 -15.95 2.49 2.33
C ALA A 118 -15.56 1.22 3.10
N TRP A 119 -14.28 1.11 3.50
CA TRP A 119 -13.78 -0.03 4.27
C TRP A 119 -14.43 -0.13 5.67
N ILE A 120 -14.68 1.02 6.33
CA ILE A 120 -15.21 1.02 7.71
C ILE A 120 -16.69 0.62 7.76
N LEU A 121 -17.44 0.77 6.67
CA LEU A 121 -18.82 0.29 6.57
C LEU A 121 -18.89 -1.23 6.74
N GLY A 122 -18.00 -1.96 6.07
CA GLY A 122 -17.89 -3.42 6.21
C GLY A 122 -17.44 -3.84 7.62
N GLU A 123 -16.58 -3.07 8.26
CA GLU A 123 -16.13 -3.35 9.63
C GLU A 123 -17.23 -3.12 10.68
N ILE A 124 -18.10 -2.13 10.48
CA ILE A 124 -19.27 -1.91 11.33
C ILE A 124 -20.22 -3.12 11.28
N GLU A 125 -20.47 -3.68 10.09
CA GLU A 125 -21.38 -4.83 9.91
C GLU A 125 -20.87 -6.10 10.61
N LYS A 126 -19.55 -6.29 10.66
CA LYS A 126 -18.92 -7.45 11.32
C LYS A 126 -19.00 -7.42 12.85
N GLN A 127 -19.28 -6.27 13.46
CA GLN A 127 -19.30 -6.17 14.93
C GLN A 127 -20.46 -6.98 15.52
N THR A 128 -20.15 -7.86 16.47
CA THR A 128 -21.12 -8.74 17.13
C THR A 128 -21.50 -8.25 18.53
N SER A 129 -20.83 -7.23 19.05
CA SER A 129 -21.13 -6.64 20.36
C SER A 129 -21.12 -5.11 20.32
N VAL A 130 -21.90 -4.48 21.21
CA VAL A 130 -21.92 -3.02 21.36
C VAL A 130 -20.57 -2.49 21.86
N ALA A 131 -19.85 -3.28 22.66
CA ALA A 131 -18.54 -2.91 23.18
C ALA A 131 -17.48 -2.84 22.07
N ASP A 132 -17.50 -3.78 21.13
CA ASP A 132 -16.54 -3.79 20.02
C ASP A 132 -16.89 -2.75 18.96
N LEU A 133 -18.18 -2.47 18.77
CA LEU A 133 -18.64 -1.34 17.97
C LEU A 133 -18.15 0.01 18.55
N GLN A 134 -18.14 0.19 19.87
CA GLN A 134 -17.59 1.39 20.52
C GLN A 134 -16.07 1.50 20.40
N LYS A 135 -15.33 0.39 20.49
CA LYS A 135 -13.88 0.37 20.26
C LYS A 135 -13.54 0.75 18.81
N LEU A 136 -14.29 0.23 17.84
CA LEU A 136 -14.15 0.56 16.43
C LEU A 136 -14.35 2.06 16.18
N TRP A 137 -15.33 2.67 16.85
CA TRP A 137 -15.56 4.12 16.78
C TRP A 137 -14.39 4.92 17.37
N ALA A 138 -13.93 4.55 18.57
CA ALA A 138 -12.84 5.25 19.25
C ALA A 138 -11.53 5.23 18.44
N ALA A 139 -11.23 4.12 17.76
CA ALA A 139 -10.01 3.95 16.98
C ALA A 139 -10.04 4.67 15.62
N ASN A 140 -11.22 5.02 15.10
CA ASN A 140 -11.37 5.45 13.70
C ASN A 140 -12.20 6.76 13.56
N GLN A 141 -12.17 7.64 14.56
CA GLN A 141 -13.03 8.83 14.63
C GLN A 141 -13.02 9.71 13.36
N SER A 142 -11.88 9.80 12.66
CA SER A 142 -11.74 10.55 11.41
C SER A 142 -12.67 10.06 10.29
N HIS A 143 -12.99 8.76 10.26
CA HIS A 143 -13.86 8.16 9.23
C HIS A 143 -15.36 8.33 9.53
N PHE A 144 -15.72 8.66 10.78
CA PHE A 144 -17.10 8.92 11.18
C PHE A 144 -17.58 10.34 10.88
N ALA A 145 -16.73 11.17 10.26
CA ALA A 145 -17.17 12.43 9.65
C ALA A 145 -18.10 12.20 8.45
N ASP A 146 -18.06 11.01 7.84
CA ASP A 146 -18.95 10.60 6.77
C ASP A 146 -20.37 10.25 7.31
N PRO A 147 -21.44 10.92 6.82
CA PRO A 147 -22.82 10.63 7.20
C PRO A 147 -23.26 9.18 6.98
N ALA A 148 -22.73 8.51 5.94
CA ALA A 148 -23.06 7.12 5.63
C ALA A 148 -22.52 6.17 6.73
N VAL A 149 -21.30 6.40 7.19
CA VAL A 149 -20.66 5.63 8.26
C VAL A 149 -21.40 5.80 9.58
N MET A 150 -21.79 7.03 9.92
CA MET A 150 -22.58 7.29 11.12
C MET A 150 -23.97 6.66 11.07
N THR A 151 -24.57 6.55 9.87
CA THR A 151 -25.85 5.88 9.67
C THR A 151 -25.73 4.37 9.88
N ALA A 152 -24.70 3.74 9.28
CA ALA A 152 -24.41 2.32 9.45
C ALA A 152 -24.12 1.97 10.91
N TYR A 153 -23.31 2.78 11.60
CA TYR A 153 -23.00 2.61 13.02
C TYR A 153 -24.24 2.63 13.91
N LYS A 154 -25.14 3.61 13.70
CA LYS A 154 -26.41 3.71 14.44
C LYS A 154 -27.36 2.57 14.10
N ALA A 155 -27.36 2.06 12.87
CA ALA A 155 -28.19 0.92 12.47
C ALA A 155 -27.70 -0.37 13.15
N ARG A 156 -26.39 -0.65 13.09
CA ARG A 156 -25.80 -1.82 13.74
C ARG A 156 -25.96 -1.78 15.26
N GLY A 157 -25.69 -0.63 15.88
CA GLY A 157 -25.86 -0.46 17.32
C GLY A 157 -27.31 -0.65 17.80
N ARG A 158 -28.31 -0.41 16.95
CA ARG A 158 -29.72 -0.72 17.23
C ARG A 158 -30.01 -2.21 17.09
N ALA A 159 -29.51 -2.85 16.02
CA ALA A 159 -29.66 -4.29 15.82
C ALA A 159 -29.08 -5.10 16.99
N LEU A 160 -27.88 -4.75 17.47
CA LEU A 160 -27.20 -5.40 18.59
C LEU A 160 -27.81 -5.14 19.98
N LYS A 161 -28.75 -4.19 20.09
CA LYS A 161 -29.50 -3.93 21.34
C LYS A 161 -30.87 -4.58 21.36
N THR A 162 -31.35 -5.03 20.20
CA THR A 162 -32.70 -5.57 20.01
C THR A 162 -32.68 -7.08 19.77
N GLY A 163 -31.52 -7.65 19.40
CA GLY A 163 -31.21 -9.08 19.47
C GLY A 163 -30.48 -9.42 20.75
#